data_AF-A0A2E4IVP0-F1
#
_entry.id   AF-A0A2E4IVP0-F1
#
_cell.length_a   1.000
_cell.length_b   1.000
_cell.length_c   1.000
_cell.angle_alpha   90.00
_cell.angle_beta   90.00
_cell.angle_gamma   90.00
#
_symmetry.space_group_name_H-M   'P 1'
#
loop_
_entity.id
_entity.type
_entity.pdbx_description
1 polymer ?
#
loop_
_entity_poly.entity_id
_entity_poly.type
_entity_poly.pdbx_seq_one_letter_code
_entity_poly.pdbx_strand_id
1 'polypeptide(L)'
;MSKQKTLADEFKIQFVKPKNWECTDGHVVEHKPYKKYLRTDIKDIFESKGIIDPYLRQREIVAQVYPFKINQHIIDLIDWDHYHFDPLFQLTFPQPDMLLPDELIKIEQMLDDNCSREQIADAISDLRGDKNPAPANQASNRPIILEEDHSYECEGLQHKYTKTCLMFHRNAQTCHAYCTYCFRFNQFVGKDKFLEQDTVNLHKYLKQHKEISDILITGGDPGTMKSDVFKEILEPLTEPDFKHIKNVRMGTKALTYHPYRFLTDPDADSLLECFENFISHGKHVSIMAHFSHFNEITRPTIEAVKRLRKVGCNIRTQAPIMRYINDNPLVWSTMWEKQVQYGMIPYYMFVARDTGPQCYFEVPLAKALYIFSEARKKMSGLSHTARGPSMSSGPGKVCVLGKERVAGEDVFVMKFLQGRLDSWCDRVFFAKYDEKATWLDQLQPAFGEKEFFFETEYRDYLATKKNMVAQCHS
;
A
#
# COMPACT_ATOMS: atom_id res chain seq x y z
N MET A 1 46.04 18.61 -25.51
CA MET A 1 45.90 18.01 -24.16
C MET A 1 44.42 17.95 -23.81
N SER A 2 43.75 16.83 -24.11
CA SER A 2 42.36 16.62 -23.68
C SER A 2 42.36 16.40 -22.17
N LYS A 3 41.64 17.24 -21.42
CA LYS A 3 41.39 16.96 -20.00
C LYS A 3 40.62 15.64 -19.91
N GLN A 4 41.21 14.61 -19.32
CA GLN A 4 40.49 13.41 -18.89
C GLN A 4 39.36 13.88 -17.97
N LYS A 5 38.11 13.64 -18.38
CA LYS A 5 36.97 13.74 -17.47
C LYS A 5 37.22 12.74 -16.35
N THR A 6 37.17 13.21 -15.11
CA THR A 6 37.24 12.33 -13.96
C THR A 6 35.89 11.61 -13.80
N LEU A 7 35.86 10.41 -13.24
CA LEU A 7 34.61 9.74 -12.84
C LEU A 7 33.72 10.64 -11.95
N ALA A 8 34.33 11.57 -11.21
CA ALA A 8 33.61 12.57 -10.42
C ALA A 8 32.86 13.63 -11.26
N ASP A 9 33.27 13.87 -12.51
CA ASP A 9 32.54 14.74 -13.44
C ASP A 9 31.36 14.04 -14.12
N GLU A 10 31.34 12.71 -14.17
CA GLU A 10 30.23 11.91 -14.70
C GLU A 10 29.05 11.81 -13.71
N PHE A 11 29.30 12.00 -12.41
CA PHE A 11 28.27 11.94 -11.35
C PHE A 11 27.84 13.31 -10.78
N LYS A 12 28.16 14.42 -11.45
CA LYS A 12 27.56 15.71 -11.09
C LYS A 12 26.08 15.68 -11.46
N ILE A 13 25.23 15.43 -10.47
CA ILE A 13 23.77 15.61 -10.56
C ILE A 13 23.53 17.02 -11.08
N GLN A 14 23.15 17.14 -12.35
CA GLN A 14 22.75 18.42 -12.92
C GLN A 14 21.45 18.82 -12.25
N PHE A 15 21.49 19.90 -11.46
CA PHE A 15 20.27 20.45 -10.88
C PHE A 15 19.37 20.97 -12.00
N VAL A 16 18.27 20.27 -12.25
CA VAL A 16 17.22 20.74 -13.17
C VAL A 16 16.24 21.57 -12.35
N LYS A 17 16.05 22.84 -12.74
CA LYS A 17 15.05 23.69 -12.10
C LYS A 17 13.66 23.10 -12.35
N PRO A 18 12.78 23.01 -11.33
CA PRO A 18 11.39 22.60 -11.53
C PRO A 18 10.71 23.45 -12.60
N LYS A 19 9.83 22.84 -13.39
CA LYS A 19 9.08 23.49 -14.46
C LYS A 19 7.59 23.27 -14.25
N ASN A 20 6.79 24.26 -14.66
CA ASN A 20 5.35 24.09 -14.75
C ASN A 20 5.02 23.09 -15.87
N TRP A 21 3.85 22.47 -15.77
CA TRP A 21 3.35 21.53 -16.76
C TRP A 21 2.24 22.17 -17.59
N GLU A 22 2.45 22.30 -18.88
CA GLU A 22 1.45 22.78 -19.83
C GLU A 22 0.54 21.63 -20.26
N CYS A 23 -0.73 21.73 -19.88
CA CYS A 23 -1.75 20.77 -20.28
C CYS A 23 -2.10 20.94 -21.76
N THR A 24 -2.63 19.88 -22.37
CA THR A 24 -3.07 19.91 -23.78
C THR A 24 -4.18 20.91 -24.08
N ASP A 25 -4.93 21.34 -23.06
CA ASP A 25 -5.99 22.35 -23.16
C ASP A 25 -5.53 23.77 -22.81
N GLY A 26 -4.22 23.99 -22.69
CA GLY A 26 -3.62 25.30 -22.40
C GLY A 26 -3.59 25.68 -20.92
N HIS A 27 -4.17 24.88 -20.02
CA HIS A 27 -4.03 25.11 -18.58
C HIS A 27 -2.61 24.81 -18.12
N VAL A 28 -2.12 25.56 -17.12
CA VAL A 28 -0.79 25.36 -16.56
C VAL A 28 -0.91 24.79 -15.15
N VAL A 29 -0.38 23.58 -14.94
CA VAL A 29 -0.18 23.02 -13.60
C VAL A 29 1.14 23.55 -13.08
N GLU A 30 1.06 24.47 -12.12
CA GLU A 30 2.24 25.04 -11.48
C GLU A 30 3.01 24.00 -10.67
N HIS A 31 4.34 24.09 -10.69
CA HIS A 31 5.15 23.30 -9.77
C HIS A 31 4.87 23.73 -8.32
N LYS A 32 4.42 22.78 -7.49
CA LYS A 32 4.30 22.97 -6.05
C LYS A 32 5.43 22.23 -5.33
N PRO A 33 6.34 22.95 -4.63
CA PRO A 33 7.32 22.30 -3.77
C PRO A 33 6.65 21.39 -2.74
N TYR A 34 7.25 20.23 -2.50
CA TYR A 34 6.75 19.31 -1.48
C TYR A 34 6.91 19.90 -0.07
N LYS A 35 5.81 20.45 0.47
CA LYS A 35 5.71 20.93 1.84
C LYS A 35 4.96 19.92 2.69
N LYS A 36 5.66 19.33 3.66
CA LYS A 36 5.11 18.34 4.60
C LYS A 36 4.81 18.96 5.96
N TYR A 37 3.86 18.34 6.65
CA TYR A 37 3.45 18.64 8.01
C TYR A 37 3.44 17.36 8.84
N LEU A 38 3.83 17.47 10.10
CA LEU A 38 3.96 16.39 11.07
C LEU A 38 2.99 16.60 12.23
N ARG A 39 3.02 15.67 13.21
CA ARG A 39 2.06 15.68 14.33
C ARG A 39 2.09 16.98 15.14
N THR A 40 3.25 17.65 15.18
CA THR A 40 3.44 18.93 15.88
C THR A 40 2.69 20.08 15.21
N ASP A 41 2.30 19.91 13.96
CA ASP A 41 1.73 20.98 13.14
C ASP A 41 0.19 20.84 13.04
N ILE A 42 -0.41 19.82 13.69
CA ILE A 42 -1.86 19.56 13.61
C ILE A 42 -2.64 20.80 14.05
N LYS A 43 -2.30 21.34 15.23
CA LYS A 43 -2.89 22.56 15.77
C LYS A 43 -2.75 23.73 14.79
N ASP A 44 -1.52 24.00 14.32
CA ASP A 44 -1.22 25.10 13.40
C ASP A 44 -2.01 24.97 12.08
N ILE A 45 -2.24 23.76 11.59
CA ILE A 45 -3.08 23.52 10.41
C ILE A 45 -4.52 23.98 10.70
N PHE A 46 -5.13 23.56 11.80
CA PHE A 46 -6.50 23.97 12.16
C PHE A 46 -6.59 25.49 12.35
N GLU A 47 -5.63 26.10 13.05
CA GLU A 47 -5.56 27.55 13.25
C GLU A 47 -5.44 28.29 11.92
N SER A 48 -4.63 27.80 10.97
CA SER A 48 -4.50 28.38 9.63
C SER A 48 -5.78 28.32 8.80
N LYS A 49 -6.72 27.46 9.18
CA LYS A 49 -8.05 27.32 8.58
C LYS A 49 -9.14 28.04 9.35
N GLY A 50 -8.80 28.70 10.47
CA GLY A 50 -9.76 29.37 11.34
C GLY A 50 -10.68 28.41 12.08
N ILE A 51 -10.24 27.16 12.29
CA ILE A 51 -11.05 26.10 12.90
C ILE A 51 -10.61 25.87 14.34
N ILE A 52 -11.59 25.77 15.23
CA ILE A 52 -11.42 25.29 16.61
C ILE A 52 -12.00 23.87 16.65
N ASP A 53 -11.15 22.85 16.45
CA ASP A 53 -11.59 21.46 16.50
C ASP A 53 -11.81 21.03 17.96
N PRO A 54 -13.03 20.61 18.34
CA PRO A 54 -13.32 20.22 19.72
C PRO A 54 -12.58 18.94 20.15
N TYR A 55 -12.00 18.21 19.20
CA TYR A 55 -11.28 16.96 19.42
C TYR A 55 -9.76 17.11 19.28
N LEU A 56 -9.22 18.33 19.21
CA LEU A 56 -7.82 18.58 18.87
C LEU A 56 -6.86 17.79 19.78
N ARG A 57 -7.11 17.82 21.09
CA ARG A 57 -6.34 17.09 22.10
C ARG A 57 -6.34 15.58 21.83
N GLN A 58 -7.50 15.00 21.56
CA GLN A 58 -7.63 13.58 21.26
C GLN A 58 -6.91 13.22 19.96
N ARG A 59 -7.00 14.06 18.92
CA ARG A 59 -6.29 13.84 17.65
C ARG A 59 -4.78 13.85 17.84
N GLU A 60 -4.26 14.75 18.67
CA GLU A 60 -2.84 14.80 19.01
C GLU A 60 -2.40 13.53 19.74
N ILE A 61 -3.22 13.00 20.67
CA ILE A 61 -2.96 11.72 21.34
C ILE A 61 -2.92 10.57 20.34
N VAL A 62 -3.92 10.47 19.46
CA VAL A 62 -3.95 9.43 18.41
C VAL A 62 -2.73 9.56 17.49
N ALA A 63 -2.27 10.78 17.18
CA ALA A 63 -1.05 11.03 16.39
C ALA A 63 0.26 10.61 17.10
N GLN A 64 0.21 10.40 18.42
CA GLN A 64 1.31 9.79 19.15
C GLN A 64 1.32 8.26 19.00
N VAL A 65 0.15 7.62 18.90
CA VAL A 65 0.04 6.18 18.68
C VAL A 65 0.26 5.83 17.21
N TYR A 66 -0.46 6.46 16.30
CA TYR A 66 -0.35 6.26 14.85
C TYR A 66 0.43 7.41 14.20
N PRO A 67 1.46 7.12 13.38
CA PRO A 67 2.24 8.14 12.68
C PRO A 67 1.37 9.08 11.86
N PHE A 68 1.57 10.39 12.06
CA PHE A 68 0.95 11.42 11.25
C PHE A 68 1.98 12.10 10.35
N LYS A 69 1.59 12.24 9.08
CA LYS A 69 2.26 13.10 8.10
C LYS A 69 1.28 13.42 6.99
N ILE A 70 1.17 14.70 6.65
CA ILE A 70 0.38 15.18 5.52
C ILE A 70 1.21 16.18 4.72
N ASN A 71 0.75 16.56 3.54
CA ASN A 71 1.38 17.60 2.74
C ASN A 71 0.35 18.65 2.31
N GLN A 72 0.85 19.80 1.84
CA GLN A 72 -0.02 20.91 1.44
C GLN A 72 -1.01 20.53 0.34
N HIS A 73 -0.61 19.68 -0.62
CA HIS A 73 -1.50 19.27 -1.71
C HIS A 73 -2.77 18.61 -1.19
N ILE A 74 -2.66 17.72 -0.19
CA ILE A 74 -3.85 17.06 0.38
C ILE A 74 -4.65 18.02 1.26
N ILE A 75 -3.97 18.87 2.05
CA ILE A 75 -4.63 19.92 2.85
C ILE A 75 -5.51 20.81 1.96
N ASP A 76 -5.06 21.12 0.75
CA ASP A 76 -5.80 21.93 -0.23
C ASP A 76 -7.05 21.21 -0.79
N LEU A 77 -7.15 19.88 -0.66
CA LEU A 77 -8.26 19.08 -1.19
C LEU A 77 -9.35 18.77 -0.16
N ILE A 78 -9.09 19.01 1.12
CA ILE A 78 -10.07 18.80 2.19
C ILE A 78 -11.11 19.92 2.13
N ASP A 79 -12.39 19.54 2.15
CA ASP A 79 -13.47 20.47 2.43
C ASP A 79 -13.42 20.88 3.90
N TRP A 80 -12.76 22.00 4.19
CA TRP A 80 -12.57 22.49 5.56
C TRP A 80 -13.85 23.01 6.20
N ASP A 81 -14.88 23.36 5.41
CA ASP A 81 -16.18 23.80 5.94
C ASP A 81 -16.98 22.62 6.52
N HIS A 82 -16.74 21.40 6.00
CA HIS A 82 -17.40 20.16 6.43
C HIS A 82 -16.42 19.02 6.73
N TYR A 83 -15.23 19.36 7.24
CA TYR A 83 -14.09 18.43 7.31
C TYR A 83 -14.37 17.15 8.10
N HIS A 84 -15.25 17.19 9.10
CA HIS A 84 -15.64 16.00 9.87
C HIS A 84 -16.23 14.88 9.00
N PHE A 85 -16.88 15.22 7.88
CA PHE A 85 -17.46 14.27 6.94
C PHE A 85 -16.64 14.12 5.66
N ASP A 86 -15.58 14.93 5.50
CA ASP A 86 -14.74 14.88 4.31
C ASP A 86 -13.89 13.59 4.31
N PRO A 87 -13.96 12.79 3.23
CA PRO A 87 -13.27 11.51 3.17
C PRO A 87 -11.74 11.66 3.12
N LEU A 88 -11.19 12.80 2.65
CA LEU A 88 -9.74 13.04 2.63
C LEU A 88 -9.26 13.43 4.03
N PHE A 89 -10.07 14.14 4.81
CA PHE A 89 -9.80 14.36 6.23
C PHE A 89 -9.81 13.02 6.99
N GLN A 90 -10.84 12.19 6.81
CA GLN A 90 -10.91 10.85 7.43
C GLN A 90 -9.74 9.94 7.03
N LEU A 91 -9.27 10.09 5.78
CA LEU A 91 -8.13 9.37 5.22
C LEU A 91 -6.77 9.82 5.79
N THR A 92 -6.63 11.06 6.24
CA THR A 92 -5.30 11.64 6.55
C THR A 92 -5.14 12.23 7.94
N PHE A 93 -6.23 12.65 8.61
CA PHE A 93 -6.19 13.15 9.98
C PHE A 93 -6.59 12.07 11.00
N PRO A 94 -5.89 11.99 12.15
CA PRO A 94 -6.26 11.08 13.22
C PRO A 94 -7.66 11.37 13.73
N GLN A 95 -8.42 10.32 14.02
CA GLN A 95 -9.76 10.41 14.61
C GLN A 95 -9.71 9.83 16.03
N PRO A 96 -10.39 10.43 17.02
CA PRO A 96 -10.37 9.94 18.40
C PRO A 96 -10.68 8.44 18.52
N ASP A 97 -11.72 7.98 17.80
CA ASP A 97 -12.22 6.61 17.82
C ASP A 97 -11.30 5.59 17.10
N MET A 98 -10.14 6.02 16.61
CA MET A 98 -9.08 5.10 16.17
C MET A 98 -8.44 4.35 17.33
N LEU A 99 -8.60 4.86 18.56
CA LEU A 99 -8.29 4.16 19.80
C LEU A 99 -9.59 3.71 20.46
N LEU A 100 -9.53 2.60 21.21
CA LEU A 100 -10.65 2.21 22.06
C LEU A 100 -10.83 3.26 23.17
N PRO A 101 -12.06 3.46 23.69
CA PRO A 101 -12.33 4.46 24.72
C PRO A 101 -11.36 4.37 25.92
N ASP A 102 -11.14 3.16 26.44
CA ASP A 102 -10.25 2.95 27.59
C ASP A 102 -8.77 3.24 27.26
N GLU A 103 -8.34 3.01 26.02
CA GLU A 103 -6.97 3.31 25.57
C GLU A 103 -6.74 4.82 25.50
N LEU A 104 -7.72 5.56 24.96
CA LEU A 104 -7.67 7.02 24.87
C LEU A 104 -7.69 7.64 26.27
N ILE A 105 -8.62 7.23 27.12
CA ILE A 105 -8.75 7.71 28.51
C ILE A 105 -7.46 7.46 29.29
N LYS A 106 -6.85 6.29 29.14
CA LYS A 106 -5.58 5.96 29.80
C LYS A 106 -4.48 6.97 29.45
N ILE A 107 -4.30 7.29 28.16
CA ILE A 107 -3.26 8.25 27.75
C ILE A 107 -3.63 9.68 28.16
N GLU A 108 -4.91 10.06 28.11
CA GLU A 108 -5.38 11.36 28.61
C GLU A 108 -5.04 11.55 30.10
N GLN A 109 -5.35 10.55 30.92
CA GLN A 109 -5.05 10.56 32.36
C GLN A 109 -3.55 10.63 32.62
N MET A 110 -2.72 9.86 31.90
CA MET A 110 -1.27 9.92 32.05
C MET A 110 -0.70 11.31 31.73
N LEU A 111 -1.30 12.02 30.77
CA LEU A 111 -0.93 13.40 30.45
C LEU A 111 -1.38 14.39 31.54
N ASP A 112 -2.59 14.23 32.08
CA ASP A 112 -3.12 15.08 33.16
C ASP A 112 -2.33 14.88 34.48
N ASP A 113 -1.91 13.65 34.76
CA ASP A 113 -1.09 13.28 35.92
C ASP A 113 0.39 13.68 35.77
N ASN A 114 0.76 14.32 34.65
CA ASN A 114 2.14 14.72 34.33
C ASN A 114 3.15 13.56 34.39
N CYS A 115 2.75 12.37 33.93
CA CYS A 115 3.65 11.23 33.78
C CYS A 115 4.88 11.59 32.94
N SER A 116 6.00 10.91 33.17
CA SER A 116 7.21 11.13 32.40
C SER A 116 7.01 10.76 30.93
N ARG A 117 7.82 11.37 30.05
CA ARG A 117 7.82 11.05 28.62
C ARG A 117 8.11 9.57 28.34
N GLU A 118 8.93 8.94 29.18
CA GLU A 118 9.28 7.52 29.09
C GLU A 118 8.07 6.65 29.42
N GLN A 119 7.35 6.94 30.51
CA GLN A 119 6.14 6.21 30.88
C GLN A 119 5.08 6.28 29.77
N ILE A 120 4.88 7.46 29.17
CA ILE A 120 3.94 7.64 28.06
C ILE A 120 4.41 6.88 26.82
N ALA A 121 5.71 6.90 26.51
CA ALA A 121 6.27 6.19 25.37
C ALA A 121 6.13 4.66 25.51
N ASP A 122 6.30 4.13 26.72
CA ASP A 122 6.11 2.72 27.04
C ASP A 122 4.64 2.33 26.88
N ALA A 123 3.71 3.10 27.44
CA ALA A 123 2.28 2.86 27.27
C ALA A 123 1.85 2.88 25.79
N ILE A 124 2.39 3.81 24.98
CA ILE A 124 2.15 3.84 23.53
C ILE A 124 2.77 2.63 22.83
N SER A 125 3.96 2.19 23.25
CA SER A 125 4.63 1.02 22.69
C SER A 125 3.81 -0.26 22.93
N ASP A 126 3.24 -0.40 24.13
CA ASP A 126 2.36 -1.50 24.50
C ASP A 126 1.09 -1.48 23.65
N LEU A 127 0.41 -0.33 23.59
CA LEU A 127 -0.78 -0.15 22.75
C LEU A 127 -0.54 -0.57 21.30
N ARG A 128 0.60 -0.18 20.71
CA ARG A 128 0.94 -0.59 19.34
C ARG A 128 1.16 -2.09 19.19
N GLY A 129 1.70 -2.75 20.23
CA GLY A 129 1.87 -4.20 20.26
C GLY A 129 0.54 -4.95 20.14
N ASP A 130 -0.51 -4.42 20.77
CA ASP A 130 -1.85 -5.02 20.77
C ASP A 130 -2.61 -4.82 19.45
N LYS A 131 -2.12 -3.95 18.53
CA LYS A 131 -2.77 -3.65 17.24
C LYS A 131 -2.32 -4.53 16.07
N ASN A 132 -1.90 -5.79 16.34
CA ASN A 132 -1.39 -6.73 15.33
C ASN A 132 -0.39 -6.08 14.34
N PRO A 133 0.81 -5.67 14.80
CA PRO A 133 1.74 -4.86 14.00
C PRO A 133 2.35 -5.57 12.78
N ALA A 134 2.24 -6.90 12.70
CA ALA A 134 2.84 -7.73 11.65
C ALA A 134 1.80 -8.63 10.94
N PRO A 135 0.76 -8.05 10.30
CA PRO A 135 -0.34 -8.83 9.76
C PRO A 135 0.12 -9.76 8.64
N ALA A 136 -0.49 -10.96 8.59
CA ALA A 136 -0.26 -12.01 7.60
C ALA A 136 1.19 -12.55 7.53
N ASN A 137 1.93 -12.53 8.64
CA ASN A 137 3.26 -13.13 8.79
C ASN A 137 4.25 -12.64 7.73
N GLN A 138 4.30 -11.34 7.46
CA GLN A 138 5.14 -10.77 6.41
C GLN A 138 6.63 -11.13 6.57
N ALA A 139 7.14 -11.13 7.81
CA ALA A 139 8.52 -11.50 8.14
C ALA A 139 8.92 -12.89 7.62
N SER A 140 8.02 -13.87 7.71
CA SER A 140 8.26 -15.24 7.23
C SER A 140 8.46 -15.37 5.71
N ASN A 141 8.34 -14.28 4.94
CA ASN A 141 8.52 -14.30 3.49
C ASN A 141 9.90 -13.79 3.04
N ARG A 142 10.79 -13.46 3.98
CA ARG A 142 12.18 -13.11 3.68
C ARG A 142 12.85 -14.29 2.97
N PRO A 143 13.41 -14.08 1.77
CA PRO A 143 14.15 -15.12 1.11
C PRO A 143 15.55 -15.24 1.70
N ILE A 144 16.15 -16.41 1.50
CA ILE A 144 17.54 -16.72 1.84
C ILE A 144 18.36 -16.66 0.55
N ILE A 145 19.49 -15.96 0.56
CA ILE A 145 20.53 -16.06 -0.48
C ILE A 145 21.52 -17.14 -0.06
N LEU A 146 21.87 -18.01 -1.01
CA LEU A 146 22.91 -19.02 -0.85
C LEU A 146 24.19 -18.54 -1.54
N GLU A 147 25.28 -18.47 -0.80
CA GLU A 147 26.63 -18.27 -1.35
C GLU A 147 27.48 -19.51 -1.04
N GLU A 148 28.70 -19.61 -1.62
CA GLU A 148 29.52 -20.83 -1.55
C GLU A 148 29.81 -21.28 -0.11
N ASP A 149 30.07 -20.33 0.79
CA ASP A 149 30.51 -20.60 2.16
C ASP A 149 29.51 -20.18 3.26
N HIS A 150 28.40 -19.52 2.90
CA HIS A 150 27.42 -19.05 3.88
C HIS A 150 26.05 -18.76 3.24
N SER A 151 25.03 -18.59 4.07
CA SER A 151 23.69 -18.17 3.66
C SER A 151 23.16 -17.09 4.60
N TYR A 152 22.29 -16.22 4.10
CA TYR A 152 21.71 -15.14 4.90
C TYR A 152 20.33 -14.72 4.40
N GLU A 153 19.50 -14.21 5.31
CA GLU A 153 18.20 -13.62 4.99
C GLU A 153 18.33 -12.24 4.34
N CYS A 154 17.50 -11.98 3.34
CA CYS A 154 17.37 -10.64 2.73
C CYS A 154 16.33 -9.81 3.46
N GLU A 155 16.78 -8.90 4.32
CA GLU A 155 15.93 -8.01 5.14
C GLU A 155 14.95 -7.16 4.31
N GLY A 156 15.28 -6.79 3.07
CA GLY A 156 14.44 -5.96 2.22
C GLY A 156 13.70 -6.67 1.09
N LEU A 157 13.68 -7.99 1.06
CA LEU A 157 12.98 -8.77 0.03
C LEU A 157 11.88 -9.64 0.63
N GLN A 158 10.84 -9.89 -0.15
CA GLN A 158 9.89 -10.96 0.14
C GLN A 158 9.60 -11.80 -1.10
N HIS A 159 9.84 -13.10 -1.02
CA HIS A 159 9.42 -14.05 -2.05
C HIS A 159 8.20 -14.84 -1.54
N LYS A 160 7.02 -14.23 -1.71
CA LYS A 160 5.75 -14.74 -1.14
C LYS A 160 5.01 -15.71 -2.07
N TYR A 161 5.23 -15.59 -3.38
CA TYR A 161 4.61 -16.42 -4.41
C TYR A 161 5.65 -16.75 -5.48
N THR A 162 5.59 -17.96 -6.05
CA THR A 162 6.60 -18.54 -6.97
C THR A 162 7.08 -17.61 -8.08
N LYS A 163 6.21 -16.72 -8.59
CA LYS A 163 6.53 -15.83 -9.71
C LYS A 163 6.84 -14.39 -9.30
N THR A 164 6.70 -14.04 -8.02
CA THR A 164 6.67 -12.65 -7.57
C THR A 164 7.61 -12.42 -6.38
N CYS A 165 8.58 -11.54 -6.59
CA CYS A 165 9.43 -10.99 -5.54
C CYS A 165 9.01 -9.55 -5.21
N LEU A 166 8.96 -9.20 -3.94
CA LEU A 166 8.71 -7.85 -3.47
C LEU A 166 10.03 -7.23 -3.00
N MET A 167 10.24 -5.96 -3.31
CA MET A 167 11.38 -5.19 -2.85
C MET A 167 10.90 -4.04 -1.96
N PHE A 168 11.51 -3.93 -0.78
CA PHE A 168 11.27 -2.91 0.25
C PHE A 168 12.53 -2.05 0.40
N HIS A 169 12.79 -1.20 -0.60
CA HIS A 169 13.98 -0.36 -0.60
C HIS A 169 13.95 0.68 0.53
N ARG A 170 15.10 0.99 1.17
CA ARG A 170 15.18 1.96 2.27
C ARG A 170 14.61 3.35 1.94
N ASN A 171 14.75 3.79 0.68
CA ASN A 171 14.26 5.09 0.23
C ASN A 171 12.74 5.11 -0.05
N ALA A 172 12.07 3.94 0.02
CA ALA A 172 10.63 3.78 -0.10
C ALA A 172 9.94 3.61 1.26
N GLN A 173 10.64 3.76 2.40
CA GLN A 173 10.11 3.51 3.76
C GLN A 173 9.35 4.71 4.34
N THR A 174 8.83 5.55 3.46
CA THR A 174 8.05 6.71 3.82
C THR A 174 7.07 7.01 2.70
N CYS A 175 6.07 7.84 2.96
CA CYS A 175 5.06 8.23 1.99
C CYS A 175 5.03 9.76 1.82
N HIS A 176 4.36 10.29 0.80
CA HIS A 176 4.10 11.73 0.71
C HIS A 176 3.07 12.23 1.74
N ALA A 177 2.24 11.32 2.25
CA ALA A 177 1.40 11.46 3.43
C ALA A 177 1.04 10.06 3.95
N TYR A 178 0.65 9.95 5.21
CA TYR A 178 0.25 8.67 5.80
C TYR A 178 -1.27 8.50 5.76
N CYS A 179 -1.72 7.34 5.29
CA CYS A 179 -3.11 6.95 5.42
C CYS A 179 -3.38 6.60 6.89
N THR A 180 -4.47 7.10 7.46
CA THR A 180 -4.89 6.79 8.83
C THR A 180 -5.11 5.30 9.06
N TYR A 181 -5.53 4.57 8.03
CA TYR A 181 -5.69 3.11 8.06
C TYR A 181 -4.43 2.31 7.66
N CYS A 182 -3.25 2.93 7.57
CA CYS A 182 -2.09 2.26 7.01
C CYS A 182 -1.72 0.98 7.79
N PHE A 183 -1.88 -0.18 7.13
CA PHE A 183 -1.51 -1.47 7.70
C PHE A 183 -0.01 -1.66 7.93
N ARG A 184 0.82 -0.73 7.45
CA ARG A 184 2.28 -0.69 7.64
C ARG A 184 2.71 0.37 8.66
N PHE A 185 1.79 0.89 9.47
CA PHE A 185 2.09 1.96 10.44
C PHE A 185 3.30 1.61 11.34
N ASN A 186 3.47 0.33 11.68
CA ASN A 186 4.60 -0.14 12.51
C ASN A 186 5.97 0.15 11.87
N GLN A 187 6.08 0.09 10.53
CA GLN A 187 7.32 0.36 9.80
C GLN A 187 7.79 1.81 9.97
N PHE A 188 6.88 2.76 10.23
CA PHE A 188 7.21 4.17 10.39
C PHE A 188 7.56 4.56 11.82
N VAL A 189 7.30 3.70 12.82
CA VAL A 189 7.62 3.95 14.24
C VAL A 189 8.92 3.27 14.69
N GLY A 190 9.65 2.66 13.75
CA GLY A 190 11.00 2.15 13.98
C GLY A 190 11.12 0.69 14.39
N LYS A 191 10.01 -0.05 14.48
CA LYS A 191 9.98 -1.51 14.64
C LYS A 191 9.83 -2.19 13.27
N ASP A 192 10.36 -3.39 13.09
CA ASP A 192 10.28 -4.19 11.84
C ASP A 192 10.75 -3.48 10.57
N LYS A 193 11.95 -2.90 10.62
CA LYS A 193 12.57 -2.27 9.44
C LYS A 193 13.04 -3.36 8.45
N PHE A 194 12.16 -3.74 7.52
CA PHE A 194 12.48 -4.51 6.33
C PHE A 194 13.29 -3.65 5.37
N LEU A 195 14.61 -3.71 5.44
CA LEU A 195 15.46 -2.80 4.68
C LEU A 195 16.45 -3.55 3.82
N GLU A 196 16.35 -3.30 2.52
CA GLU A 196 17.51 -3.45 1.67
C GLU A 196 18.25 -2.12 1.65
N GLN A 197 19.55 -2.17 1.95
CA GLN A 197 20.37 -0.96 1.92
C GLN A 197 20.70 -0.52 0.49
N ASP A 198 20.79 -1.49 -0.41
CA ASP A 198 21.15 -1.31 -1.81
C ASP A 198 20.22 -2.12 -2.75
N THR A 199 20.66 -2.33 -3.99
CA THR A 199 19.94 -3.14 -4.99
C THR A 199 20.63 -4.48 -5.26
N VAL A 200 21.78 -4.72 -4.64
CA VAL A 200 22.69 -5.84 -4.94
C VAL A 200 22.05 -7.16 -4.56
N ASN A 201 21.45 -7.25 -3.36
CA ASN A 201 20.80 -8.47 -2.91
C ASN A 201 19.60 -8.84 -3.78
N LEU A 202 18.85 -7.86 -4.29
CA LEU A 202 17.79 -8.13 -5.27
C LEU A 202 18.36 -8.83 -6.50
N HIS A 203 19.41 -8.26 -7.11
CA HIS A 203 19.99 -8.82 -8.33
C HIS A 203 20.62 -10.19 -8.09
N LYS A 204 21.36 -10.37 -6.98
CA LYS A 204 21.91 -11.68 -6.57
C LYS A 204 20.82 -12.73 -6.45
N TYR A 205 19.74 -12.41 -5.72
CA TYR A 205 18.63 -13.32 -5.52
C TYR A 205 17.95 -13.69 -6.85
N LEU A 206 17.67 -12.72 -7.71
CA LEU A 206 17.08 -12.98 -9.03
C LEU A 206 18.03 -13.74 -9.97
N LYS A 207 19.35 -13.68 -9.78
CA LYS A 207 20.26 -14.54 -10.54
C LYS A 207 20.07 -16.03 -10.17
N GLN A 208 19.77 -16.33 -8.91
CA GLN A 208 19.56 -17.69 -8.41
C GLN A 208 18.14 -18.21 -8.69
N HIS A 209 17.14 -17.32 -8.78
CA HIS A 209 15.71 -17.68 -8.83
C HIS A 209 15.04 -17.34 -10.17
N LYS A 210 15.27 -18.19 -11.18
CA LYS A 210 14.77 -18.00 -12.56
C LYS A 210 13.26 -18.21 -12.75
N GLU A 211 12.60 -18.78 -11.75
CA GLU A 211 11.15 -18.91 -11.71
C GLU A 211 10.44 -17.56 -11.59
N ILE A 212 11.08 -16.56 -10.99
CA ILE A 212 10.52 -15.21 -10.77
C ILE A 212 10.38 -14.49 -12.11
N SER A 213 9.24 -13.84 -12.33
CA SER A 213 9.04 -13.04 -13.55
C SER A 213 8.47 -11.65 -13.28
N ASP A 214 8.02 -11.40 -12.05
CA ASP A 214 7.40 -10.17 -11.60
C ASP A 214 8.10 -9.64 -10.35
N ILE A 215 8.50 -8.37 -10.39
CA ILE A 215 9.06 -7.66 -9.23
C ILE A 215 8.07 -6.58 -8.81
N LEU A 216 7.71 -6.54 -7.53
CA LEU A 216 6.89 -5.48 -6.95
C LEU A 216 7.73 -4.61 -6.01
N ILE A 217 8.06 -3.41 -6.47
CA ILE A 217 8.69 -2.37 -5.65
C ILE A 217 7.60 -1.76 -4.77
N THR A 218 7.75 -1.87 -3.44
CA THR A 218 6.78 -1.42 -2.44
C THR A 218 7.47 -1.01 -1.13
N GLY A 219 6.72 -0.85 -0.04
CA GLY A 219 7.18 -0.31 1.24
C GLY A 219 6.16 0.65 1.82
N GLY A 220 6.61 1.82 2.25
CA GLY A 220 5.75 2.99 2.43
C GLY A 220 5.21 3.45 1.08
N ASP A 221 6.05 4.09 0.27
CA ASP A 221 5.71 4.52 -1.08
C ASP A 221 6.99 4.68 -1.94
N PRO A 222 7.23 3.82 -2.95
CA PRO A 222 8.35 3.97 -3.89
C PRO A 222 8.36 5.31 -4.64
N GLY A 223 7.22 6.00 -4.72
CA GLY A 223 7.13 7.34 -5.33
C GLY A 223 7.99 8.37 -4.61
N THR A 224 8.40 8.14 -3.37
CA THR A 224 9.34 9.04 -2.65
C THR A 224 10.80 8.81 -3.06
N MET A 225 11.11 7.75 -3.81
CA MET A 225 12.48 7.48 -4.25
C MET A 225 12.87 8.42 -5.39
N LYS A 226 14.14 8.83 -5.38
CA LYS A 226 14.77 9.51 -6.50
C LYS A 226 14.89 8.59 -7.71
N SER A 227 14.94 9.18 -8.88
CA SER A 227 14.97 8.46 -10.16
C SER A 227 16.23 7.62 -10.33
N ASP A 228 17.36 8.04 -9.78
CA ASP A 228 18.60 7.26 -9.87
C ASP A 228 18.51 5.93 -9.09
N VAL A 229 17.73 5.88 -8.01
CA VAL A 229 17.44 4.62 -7.31
C VAL A 229 16.63 3.67 -8.20
N PHE A 230 15.69 4.19 -8.99
CA PHE A 230 14.97 3.37 -9.97
C PHE A 230 15.91 2.88 -11.06
N LYS A 231 16.86 3.69 -11.54
CA LYS A 231 17.89 3.25 -12.49
C LYS A 231 18.75 2.12 -11.93
N GLU A 232 19.25 2.28 -10.71
CA GLU A 232 20.01 1.25 -9.99
C GLU A 232 19.25 -0.07 -9.88
N ILE A 233 17.92 -0.04 -9.74
CA ILE A 233 17.08 -1.24 -9.69
C ILE A 233 16.86 -1.83 -11.09
N LEU A 234 16.48 -0.99 -12.07
CA LEU A 234 15.88 -1.41 -13.34
C LEU A 234 16.89 -1.63 -14.47
N GLU A 235 17.97 -0.85 -14.53
CA GLU A 235 18.95 -0.97 -15.61
C GLU A 235 19.63 -2.34 -15.61
N PRO A 236 20.13 -2.89 -14.48
CA PRO A 236 20.72 -4.23 -14.50
C PRO A 236 19.73 -5.31 -14.94
N LEU A 237 18.43 -5.10 -14.70
CA LEU A 237 17.39 -6.04 -15.09
C LEU A 237 17.14 -6.09 -16.60
N THR A 238 17.74 -5.21 -17.42
CA THR A 238 17.70 -5.31 -18.90
C THR A 238 18.71 -6.31 -19.46
N GLU A 239 19.69 -6.74 -18.65
CA GLU A 239 20.74 -7.66 -19.08
C GLU A 239 20.24 -9.10 -19.37
N PRO A 240 20.96 -9.89 -20.19
CA PRO A 240 20.58 -11.26 -20.56
C PRO A 240 20.33 -12.20 -19.37
N ASP A 241 21.11 -12.05 -18.29
CA ASP A 241 20.96 -12.82 -17.05
C ASP A 241 19.55 -12.69 -16.43
N PHE A 242 18.88 -11.57 -16.70
CA PHE A 242 17.55 -11.22 -16.19
C PHE A 242 16.45 -11.33 -17.26
N LYS A 243 16.67 -12.11 -18.33
CA LYS A 243 15.67 -12.38 -19.37
C LYS A 243 14.35 -12.95 -18.83
N HIS A 244 14.39 -13.66 -17.71
CA HIS A 244 13.22 -14.23 -17.02
C HIS A 244 12.32 -13.15 -16.39
N ILE A 245 12.87 -11.98 -16.04
CA ILE A 245 12.12 -10.84 -15.51
C ILE A 245 11.37 -10.14 -16.63
N LYS A 246 10.04 -10.15 -16.53
CA LYS A 246 9.12 -9.60 -17.53
C LYS A 246 8.42 -8.33 -17.06
N ASN A 247 8.07 -8.29 -15.78
CA ASN A 247 7.20 -7.26 -15.24
C ASN A 247 7.84 -6.60 -14.02
N VAL A 248 7.74 -5.28 -13.96
CA VAL A 248 7.99 -4.50 -12.75
C VAL A 248 6.70 -3.77 -12.39
N ARG A 249 6.37 -3.83 -11.11
CA ARG A 249 5.22 -3.15 -10.53
C ARG A 249 5.70 -2.17 -9.47
N MET A 250 5.13 -0.97 -9.47
CA MET A 250 5.39 0.07 -8.47
C MET A 250 4.12 0.31 -7.65
N GLY A 251 4.10 -0.12 -6.39
CA GLY A 251 2.98 0.10 -5.47
C GLY A 251 3.03 1.47 -4.82
N THR A 252 2.30 2.45 -5.35
CA THR A 252 2.43 3.87 -4.97
C THR A 252 1.10 4.56 -4.71
N LYS A 253 1.08 5.51 -3.77
CA LYS A 253 -0.02 6.47 -3.57
C LYS A 253 0.39 7.88 -4.01
N ALA A 254 1.62 8.09 -4.47
CA ALA A 254 2.12 9.38 -4.96
C ALA A 254 1.25 9.95 -6.09
N LEU A 255 0.58 9.12 -6.89
CA LEU A 255 -0.31 9.60 -7.95
C LEU A 255 -1.48 10.45 -7.43
N THR A 256 -1.93 10.23 -6.19
CA THR A 256 -2.95 11.04 -5.52
C THR A 256 -2.37 11.97 -4.46
N TYR A 257 -1.33 11.55 -3.74
CA TYR A 257 -0.76 12.33 -2.64
C TYR A 257 0.28 13.35 -3.06
N HIS A 258 0.96 13.16 -4.19
CA HIS A 258 1.95 14.09 -4.75
C HIS A 258 2.14 13.84 -6.25
N PRO A 259 1.11 14.11 -7.09
CA PRO A 259 1.16 13.81 -8.53
C PRO A 259 2.32 14.53 -9.25
N TYR A 260 2.82 15.62 -8.67
CA TYR A 260 4.00 16.35 -9.11
C TYR A 260 5.26 15.48 -9.27
N ARG A 261 5.35 14.35 -8.54
CA ARG A 261 6.41 13.34 -8.70
C ARG A 261 6.59 12.87 -10.14
N PHE A 262 5.47 12.78 -10.86
CA PHE A 262 5.41 12.34 -12.26
C PHE A 262 5.15 13.49 -13.23
N LEU A 263 5.20 14.75 -12.77
CA LEU A 263 4.90 15.93 -13.59
C LEU A 263 6.02 16.97 -13.52
N THR A 264 6.16 17.64 -12.39
CA THR A 264 6.94 18.88 -12.29
C THR A 264 8.17 18.77 -11.39
N ASP A 265 8.28 17.70 -10.60
CA ASP A 265 9.44 17.50 -9.72
C ASP A 265 10.74 17.44 -10.56
N PRO A 266 11.88 17.91 -10.02
CA PRO A 266 13.14 18.07 -10.77
C PRO A 266 13.60 16.84 -11.57
N ASP A 267 13.34 15.64 -11.05
CA ASP A 267 13.78 14.38 -11.65
C ASP A 267 12.62 13.59 -12.28
N ALA A 268 11.45 14.20 -12.48
CA ALA A 268 10.28 13.53 -13.06
C ALA A 268 10.56 13.03 -14.49
N ASP A 269 11.25 13.82 -15.32
CA ASP A 269 11.67 13.39 -16.67
C ASP A 269 12.57 12.14 -16.60
N SER A 270 13.61 12.17 -15.76
CA SER A 270 14.54 11.05 -15.60
C SER A 270 13.87 9.77 -15.08
N LEU A 271 12.83 9.88 -14.25
CA LEU A 271 12.03 8.71 -13.85
C LEU A 271 11.31 8.09 -15.05
N LEU A 272 10.66 8.93 -15.86
CA LEU A 272 9.90 8.47 -17.01
C LEU A 272 10.80 7.89 -18.10
N GLU A 273 11.97 8.49 -18.34
CA GLU A 273 13.01 7.94 -19.22
C GLU A 273 13.49 6.57 -18.73
N CYS A 274 13.67 6.38 -17.43
CA CYS A 274 14.03 5.08 -16.85
C CYS A 274 12.94 4.02 -17.11
N PHE A 275 11.66 4.36 -16.96
CA PHE A 275 10.56 3.45 -17.29
C PHE A 275 10.47 3.17 -18.79
N GLU A 276 10.60 4.19 -19.63
CA GLU A 276 10.57 4.04 -21.09
C GLU A 276 11.72 3.14 -21.58
N ASN A 277 12.93 3.31 -21.03
CA ASN A 277 14.07 2.45 -21.33
C ASN A 277 13.81 1.00 -20.93
N PHE A 278 13.25 0.75 -19.75
CA PHE A 278 12.92 -0.62 -19.34
C PHE A 278 11.87 -1.26 -20.27
N ILE A 279 10.88 -0.47 -20.71
CA ILE A 279 9.82 -0.92 -21.63
C ILE A 279 10.38 -1.19 -23.03
N SER A 280 11.28 -0.36 -23.55
CA SER A 280 11.88 -0.53 -24.88
C SER A 280 12.67 -1.84 -25.00
N HIS A 281 13.13 -2.40 -23.89
CA HIS A 281 13.75 -3.73 -23.80
C HIS A 281 12.72 -4.89 -23.74
N GLY A 282 11.47 -4.65 -24.13
CA GLY A 282 10.40 -5.65 -24.21
C GLY A 282 9.85 -6.08 -22.85
N LYS A 283 9.97 -5.23 -21.83
CA LYS A 283 9.48 -5.48 -20.47
C LYS A 283 8.27 -4.61 -20.16
N HIS A 284 7.57 -4.92 -19.08
CA HIS A 284 6.33 -4.25 -18.69
C HIS A 284 6.51 -3.48 -17.38
N VAL A 285 6.08 -2.22 -17.35
CA VAL A 285 5.95 -1.42 -16.11
C VAL A 285 4.48 -1.21 -15.79
N SER A 286 4.09 -1.58 -14.56
CA SER A 286 2.77 -1.30 -14.01
C SER A 286 2.84 -0.39 -12.79
N ILE A 287 2.14 0.73 -12.82
CA ILE A 287 1.89 1.53 -11.63
C ILE A 287 0.67 0.95 -10.91
N MET A 288 0.88 0.42 -9.71
CA MET A 288 -0.18 -0.08 -8.84
C MET A 288 -0.66 1.07 -7.96
N ALA A 289 -1.50 1.94 -8.53
CA ALA A 289 -1.90 3.21 -7.94
C ALA A 289 -2.98 3.04 -6.86
N HIS A 290 -2.79 3.71 -5.72
CA HIS A 290 -3.73 3.63 -4.59
C HIS A 290 -4.71 4.81 -4.57
N PHE A 291 -5.97 4.57 -4.92
CA PHE A 291 -7.05 5.57 -4.88
C PHE A 291 -8.13 5.15 -3.89
N SER A 292 -8.35 5.94 -2.85
CA SER A 292 -9.30 5.68 -1.77
C SER A 292 -10.65 6.36 -2.01
N HIS A 293 -10.64 7.56 -2.61
CA HIS A 293 -11.85 8.31 -2.94
C HIS A 293 -11.73 9.04 -4.29
N PHE A 294 -12.85 9.26 -4.99
CA PHE A 294 -12.83 9.95 -6.29
C PHE A 294 -12.43 11.43 -6.20
N ASN A 295 -12.47 12.05 -5.01
CA ASN A 295 -11.98 13.40 -4.76
C ASN A 295 -10.45 13.52 -4.91
N GLU A 296 -9.73 12.40 -4.80
CA GLU A 296 -8.29 12.37 -5.07
C GLU A 296 -7.95 12.51 -6.57
N ILE A 297 -8.93 12.36 -7.47
CA ILE A 297 -8.74 12.47 -8.92
C ILE A 297 -8.81 13.95 -9.31
N THR A 298 -7.67 14.62 -9.13
CA THR A 298 -7.49 16.04 -9.45
C THR A 298 -6.89 16.23 -10.86
N ARG A 299 -6.83 17.47 -11.34
CA ARG A 299 -6.18 17.79 -12.62
C ARG A 299 -4.70 17.37 -12.66
N PRO A 300 -3.85 17.70 -11.66
CA PRO A 300 -2.48 17.16 -11.60
C PRO A 300 -2.43 15.62 -11.65
N THR A 301 -3.34 14.94 -10.95
CA THR A 301 -3.43 13.47 -11.02
C THR A 301 -3.73 12.96 -12.43
N ILE A 302 -4.67 13.60 -13.14
CA ILE A 302 -5.04 13.24 -14.51
C ILE A 302 -3.88 13.46 -15.47
N GLU A 303 -3.16 14.57 -15.36
CA GLU A 303 -2.01 14.85 -16.23
C GLU A 303 -0.85 13.87 -15.95
N ALA A 304 -0.61 13.53 -14.68
CA ALA A 304 0.38 12.51 -14.31
C ALA A 304 0.04 11.14 -14.91
N VAL A 305 -1.25 10.76 -14.87
CA VAL A 305 -1.78 9.54 -15.52
C VAL A 305 -1.52 9.55 -17.01
N LYS A 306 -1.85 10.64 -17.71
CA LYS A 306 -1.62 10.77 -19.16
C LYS A 306 -0.13 10.62 -19.50
N ARG A 307 0.74 11.28 -18.73
CA ARG A 307 2.20 11.26 -18.97
C ARG A 307 2.78 9.87 -18.76
N LEU A 308 2.43 9.18 -17.68
CA LEU A 308 2.85 7.79 -17.42
C LEU A 308 2.37 6.84 -18.52
N ARG A 309 1.11 6.97 -18.96
CA ARG A 309 0.58 6.14 -20.04
C ARG A 309 1.28 6.41 -21.38
N LYS A 310 1.68 7.65 -21.65
CA LYS A 310 2.40 8.03 -22.88
C LYS A 310 3.72 7.29 -23.05
N VAL A 311 4.44 7.03 -21.95
CA VAL A 311 5.70 6.24 -21.96
C VAL A 311 5.48 4.73 -21.93
N GLY A 312 4.22 4.26 -22.03
CA GLY A 312 3.89 2.84 -22.10
C GLY A 312 3.62 2.16 -20.75
N CYS A 313 3.60 2.90 -19.64
CA CYS A 313 3.21 2.33 -18.35
C CYS A 313 1.71 2.00 -18.32
N ASN A 314 1.38 0.82 -17.78
CA ASN A 314 -0.02 0.52 -17.42
C ASN A 314 -0.30 0.96 -16.00
N ILE A 315 -1.49 1.50 -15.76
CA ILE A 315 -1.89 1.94 -14.41
C ILE A 315 -3.03 1.06 -13.94
N ARG A 316 -2.82 0.37 -12.83
CA ARG A 316 -3.79 -0.52 -12.18
C ARG A 316 -4.14 0.05 -10.82
N THR A 317 -5.43 0.21 -10.53
CA THR A 317 -5.88 0.90 -9.31
C THR A 317 -6.34 -0.08 -8.25
N GLN A 318 -6.00 0.23 -7.00
CA GLN A 318 -6.36 -0.59 -5.87
C GLN A 318 -6.69 0.28 -4.66
N ALA A 319 -7.62 -0.17 -3.83
CA ALA A 319 -7.80 0.39 -2.49
C ALA A 319 -8.51 -0.60 -1.59
N PRO A 320 -8.31 -0.49 -0.27
CA PRO A 320 -9.19 -1.13 0.68
C PRO A 320 -10.52 -0.38 0.80
N ILE A 321 -11.58 -1.12 1.08
CA ILE A 321 -12.83 -0.56 1.58
C ILE A 321 -12.65 -0.19 3.05
N MET A 322 -12.93 1.07 3.38
CA MET A 322 -12.77 1.64 4.72
C MET A 322 -14.03 2.42 5.07
N ARG A 323 -14.56 2.18 6.27
CA ARG A 323 -15.64 2.97 6.86
C ARG A 323 -15.26 4.46 6.87
N TYR A 324 -16.24 5.33 6.64
CA TYR A 324 -16.09 6.80 6.61
C TYR A 324 -15.33 7.37 5.42
N ILE A 325 -14.71 6.54 4.57
CA ILE A 325 -13.95 7.01 3.40
C ILE A 325 -14.65 6.57 2.13
N ASN A 326 -14.90 5.27 1.97
CA ASN A 326 -15.41 4.72 0.72
C ASN A 326 -16.34 3.53 0.90
N ASP A 327 -16.96 3.37 2.07
CA ASP A 327 -17.94 2.31 2.34
C ASP A 327 -19.33 2.60 1.74
N ASN A 328 -19.35 3.05 0.47
CA ASN A 328 -20.56 3.39 -0.27
C ASN A 328 -20.45 2.93 -1.74
N PRO A 329 -21.48 2.26 -2.31
CA PRO A 329 -21.45 1.81 -3.71
C PRO A 329 -21.20 2.93 -4.73
N LEU A 330 -21.76 4.12 -4.50
CA LEU A 330 -21.64 5.26 -5.40
C LEU A 330 -20.21 5.82 -5.44
N VAL A 331 -19.50 5.76 -4.32
CA VAL A 331 -18.09 6.18 -4.26
C VAL A 331 -17.25 5.27 -5.15
N TRP A 332 -17.41 3.95 -5.02
CA TRP A 332 -16.67 2.98 -5.82
C TRP A 332 -17.04 3.05 -7.31
N SER A 333 -18.32 3.13 -7.67
CA SER A 333 -18.72 3.22 -9.08
C SER A 333 -18.19 4.49 -9.73
N THR A 334 -18.33 5.64 -9.07
CA THR A 334 -17.82 6.93 -9.57
C THR A 334 -16.30 6.92 -9.71
N MET A 335 -15.60 6.37 -8.71
CA MET A 335 -14.15 6.29 -8.73
C MET A 335 -13.64 5.40 -9.86
N TRP A 336 -14.22 4.21 -10.05
CA TRP A 336 -13.82 3.29 -11.11
C TRP A 336 -14.18 3.80 -12.50
N GLU A 337 -15.34 4.44 -12.69
CA GLU A 337 -15.70 5.08 -13.96
C GLU A 337 -14.72 6.17 -14.36
N LYS A 338 -14.37 7.07 -13.44
CA LYS A 338 -13.33 8.08 -13.68
C LYS A 338 -11.99 7.44 -14.00
N GLN A 339 -11.62 6.38 -13.29
CA GLN A 339 -10.37 5.67 -13.55
C GLN A 339 -10.31 5.10 -14.96
N VAL A 340 -11.39 4.42 -15.40
CA VAL A 340 -11.51 3.88 -16.76
C VAL A 340 -11.51 4.99 -17.81
N GLN A 341 -12.19 6.11 -17.55
CA GLN A 341 -12.20 7.28 -18.44
C GLN A 341 -10.78 7.79 -18.74
N TYR A 342 -9.88 7.77 -17.76
CA TYR A 342 -8.47 8.16 -17.94
C TYR A 342 -7.54 6.99 -18.31
N GLY A 343 -8.12 5.83 -18.64
CA GLY A 343 -7.44 4.61 -19.07
C GLY A 343 -6.59 3.95 -18.00
N MET A 344 -6.97 4.12 -16.73
CA MET A 344 -6.53 3.29 -15.63
C MET A 344 -7.41 2.04 -15.54
N ILE A 345 -6.87 0.95 -14.96
CA ILE A 345 -7.53 -0.35 -14.90
C ILE A 345 -7.90 -0.66 -13.44
N PRO A 346 -9.19 -0.63 -13.06
CA PRO A 346 -9.66 -1.13 -11.77
C PRO A 346 -9.14 -2.55 -11.50
N TYR A 347 -8.38 -2.74 -10.42
CA TYR A 347 -7.68 -4.00 -10.17
C TYR A 347 -8.16 -4.73 -8.90
N TYR A 348 -8.12 -4.07 -7.75
CA TYR A 348 -8.57 -4.68 -6.48
C TYR A 348 -9.41 -3.73 -5.63
N MET A 349 -10.51 -4.26 -5.10
CA MET A 349 -11.13 -3.76 -3.87
C MET A 349 -10.73 -4.69 -2.73
N PHE A 350 -9.83 -4.23 -1.87
CA PHE A 350 -9.38 -4.99 -0.71
C PHE A 350 -10.34 -4.83 0.47
N VAL A 351 -10.39 -5.82 1.34
CA VAL A 351 -10.92 -5.67 2.70
C VAL A 351 -9.82 -5.07 3.58
N ALA A 352 -10.20 -4.21 4.53
CA ALA A 352 -9.29 -3.67 5.53
C ALA A 352 -8.56 -4.81 6.26
N ARG A 353 -7.23 -4.68 6.40
CA ARG A 353 -6.44 -5.67 7.14
C ARG A 353 -6.74 -5.59 8.64
N ASP A 354 -6.53 -6.71 9.30
CA ASP A 354 -6.66 -6.95 10.72
C ASP A 354 -5.54 -6.29 11.56
N THR A 355 -5.31 -4.98 11.42
CA THR A 355 -4.18 -4.28 12.07
C THR A 355 -4.44 -2.80 12.31
N GLY A 356 -3.67 -2.21 13.22
CA GLY A 356 -3.69 -0.77 13.48
C GLY A 356 -5.05 -0.32 14.00
N PRO A 357 -5.64 0.76 13.47
CA PRO A 357 -6.94 1.26 13.89
C PRO A 357 -8.09 0.50 13.20
N GLN A 358 -7.98 -0.82 13.09
CA GLN A 358 -8.93 -1.68 12.35
C GLN A 358 -10.37 -1.42 12.79
N CYS A 359 -10.63 -1.42 14.10
CA CYS A 359 -11.99 -1.32 14.65
C CYS A 359 -12.73 -0.06 14.20
N TYR A 360 -12.00 1.03 13.93
CA TYR A 360 -12.57 2.27 13.43
C TYR A 360 -12.98 2.17 11.95
N PHE A 361 -12.19 1.46 11.14
CA PHE A 361 -12.37 1.47 9.69
C PHE A 361 -12.96 0.19 9.10
N GLU A 362 -13.07 -0.90 9.86
CA GLU A 362 -13.52 -2.18 9.34
C GLU A 362 -14.96 -2.15 8.81
N VAL A 363 -15.20 -2.97 7.80
CA VAL A 363 -16.49 -3.14 7.14
C VAL A 363 -16.77 -4.63 7.08
N PRO A 364 -17.91 -5.12 7.61
CA PRO A 364 -18.24 -6.55 7.55
C PRO A 364 -18.23 -7.08 6.12
N LEU A 365 -17.79 -8.32 5.92
CA LEU A 365 -17.67 -8.96 4.61
C LEU A 365 -19.00 -8.96 3.85
N ALA A 366 -20.12 -9.14 4.56
CA ALA A 366 -21.46 -9.01 4.00
C ALA A 366 -21.72 -7.61 3.40
N LYS A 367 -21.39 -6.54 4.15
CA LYS A 367 -21.53 -5.15 3.68
C LYS A 367 -20.54 -4.83 2.56
N ALA A 368 -19.30 -5.31 2.64
CA ALA A 368 -18.31 -5.13 1.58
C ALA A 368 -18.73 -5.82 0.28
N LEU A 369 -19.31 -7.02 0.35
CA LEU A 369 -19.85 -7.74 -0.80
C LEU A 369 -21.04 -7.01 -1.41
N TYR A 370 -21.95 -6.50 -0.58
CA TYR A 370 -23.06 -5.65 -1.02
C TYR A 370 -22.54 -4.41 -1.77
N ILE A 371 -21.59 -3.67 -1.18
CA ILE A 371 -21.02 -2.46 -1.78
C ILE A 371 -20.35 -2.75 -3.12
N PHE A 372 -19.55 -3.80 -3.18
CA PHE A 372 -18.90 -4.24 -4.42
C PHE A 372 -19.93 -4.55 -5.51
N SER A 373 -20.95 -5.33 -5.16
CA SER A 373 -21.98 -5.78 -6.10
C SER A 373 -22.83 -4.63 -6.63
N GLU A 374 -23.27 -3.73 -5.74
CA GLU A 374 -24.07 -2.55 -6.12
C GLU A 374 -23.26 -1.53 -6.93
N ALA A 375 -21.97 -1.35 -6.62
CA ALA A 375 -21.10 -0.53 -7.45
C ALA A 375 -20.98 -1.13 -8.86
N ARG A 376 -20.73 -2.45 -8.96
CA ARG A 376 -20.64 -3.17 -10.25
C ARG A 376 -21.87 -3.05 -11.13
N LYS A 377 -23.07 -3.09 -10.55
CA LYS A 377 -24.34 -2.93 -11.30
C LYS A 377 -24.47 -1.56 -11.97
N LYS A 378 -23.78 -0.53 -11.47
CA LYS A 378 -23.86 0.84 -12.00
C LYS A 378 -22.88 1.11 -13.14
N MET A 379 -21.90 0.25 -13.35
CA MET A 379 -20.80 0.51 -14.29
C MET A 379 -20.90 -0.29 -15.58
N SER A 380 -20.29 0.24 -16.64
CA SER A 380 -20.07 -0.49 -17.90
C SER A 380 -19.12 -1.68 -17.73
N GLY A 381 -19.17 -2.63 -18.67
CA GLY A 381 -18.33 -3.83 -18.65
C GLY A 381 -16.82 -3.55 -18.64
N LEU A 382 -16.36 -2.40 -19.14
CA LEU A 382 -14.94 -2.01 -19.08
C LEU A 382 -14.45 -1.83 -17.62
N SER A 383 -15.33 -1.43 -16.70
CA SER A 383 -15.00 -1.24 -15.29
C SER A 383 -15.08 -2.54 -14.48
N HIS A 384 -15.56 -3.64 -15.06
CA HIS A 384 -15.75 -4.93 -14.38
C HIS A 384 -14.45 -5.74 -14.24
N THR A 385 -13.29 -5.09 -14.29
CA THR A 385 -11.96 -5.72 -14.14
C THR A 385 -11.52 -5.82 -12.68
N ALA A 386 -12.12 -5.04 -11.78
CA ALA A 386 -11.79 -5.07 -10.36
C ALA A 386 -12.20 -6.40 -9.73
N ARG A 387 -11.29 -6.98 -8.93
CA ARG A 387 -11.54 -8.16 -8.10
C ARG A 387 -11.83 -7.72 -6.67
N GLY A 388 -12.91 -8.20 -6.08
CA GLY A 388 -13.27 -7.83 -4.72
C GLY A 388 -14.63 -8.35 -4.27
N PRO A 389 -14.95 -8.16 -2.97
CA PRO A 389 -14.03 -7.77 -1.90
C PRO A 389 -12.97 -8.87 -1.67
N SER A 390 -11.70 -8.48 -1.55
CA SER A 390 -10.57 -9.42 -1.46
C SER A 390 -9.74 -9.20 -0.20
N MET A 391 -9.45 -10.27 0.52
CA MET A 391 -8.55 -10.28 1.68
C MET A 391 -7.17 -10.76 1.24
N SER A 392 -6.10 -10.09 1.71
CA SER A 392 -4.72 -10.53 1.49
C SER A 392 -4.16 -11.18 2.77
N SER A 393 -4.73 -12.31 3.16
CA SER A 393 -4.46 -13.01 4.42
C SER A 393 -3.16 -13.84 4.40
N GLY A 394 -2.91 -14.54 5.51
CA GLY A 394 -1.79 -15.47 5.68
C GLY A 394 -1.76 -16.56 4.59
N PRO A 395 -2.82 -17.40 4.47
CA PRO A 395 -2.89 -18.48 3.48
C PRO A 395 -2.82 -18.01 2.02
N GLY A 396 -3.23 -16.76 1.73
CA GLY A 396 -3.26 -16.28 0.37
C GLY A 396 -4.14 -15.06 0.18
N LYS A 397 -4.46 -14.77 -1.08
CA LYS A 397 -5.44 -13.77 -1.45
C LYS A 397 -6.77 -14.46 -1.70
N VAL A 398 -7.78 -14.15 -0.90
CA VAL A 398 -9.10 -14.77 -0.94
C VAL A 398 -10.13 -13.71 -1.33
N CYS A 399 -11.02 -14.03 -2.26
CA CYS A 399 -12.12 -13.18 -2.68
C CYS A 399 -13.45 -13.74 -2.19
N VAL A 400 -14.34 -12.89 -1.69
CA VAL A 400 -15.76 -13.22 -1.52
C VAL A 400 -16.41 -13.06 -2.90
N LEU A 401 -16.93 -14.14 -3.46
CA LEU A 401 -17.60 -14.14 -4.77
C LEU A 401 -19.08 -13.78 -4.66
N GLY A 402 -19.73 -14.21 -3.58
CA GLY A 402 -21.17 -14.06 -3.42
C GLY A 402 -21.67 -14.61 -2.09
N LYS A 403 -22.95 -14.39 -1.82
CA LYS A 403 -23.73 -15.04 -0.78
C LYS A 403 -24.73 -15.96 -1.49
N GLU A 404 -24.74 -17.23 -1.14
CA GLU A 404 -25.66 -18.21 -1.72
C GLU A 404 -26.28 -19.07 -0.62
N ARG A 405 -27.39 -19.73 -0.94
CA ARG A 405 -27.99 -20.76 -0.09
C ARG A 405 -27.73 -22.13 -0.69
N VAL A 406 -26.86 -22.91 -0.04
CA VAL A 406 -26.38 -24.21 -0.54
C VAL A 406 -26.65 -25.25 0.54
N ALA A 407 -27.21 -26.41 0.16
CA ALA A 407 -27.55 -27.49 1.09
C ALA A 407 -28.39 -27.04 2.32
N GLY A 408 -29.22 -26.01 2.16
CA GLY A 408 -30.05 -25.45 3.24
C GLY A 408 -29.33 -24.49 4.19
N GLU A 409 -28.06 -24.17 3.96
CA GLU A 409 -27.26 -23.24 4.73
C GLU A 409 -26.94 -21.98 3.90
N ASP A 410 -26.99 -20.81 4.53
CA ASP A 410 -26.50 -19.56 3.93
C ASP A 410 -24.97 -19.53 4.05
N VAL A 411 -24.28 -19.34 2.93
CA VAL A 411 -22.81 -19.39 2.86
C VAL A 411 -22.24 -18.19 2.12
N PHE A 412 -21.03 -17.80 2.50
CA PHE A 412 -20.15 -17.05 1.62
C PHE A 412 -19.47 -18.02 0.64
N VAL A 413 -19.58 -17.73 -0.65
CA VAL A 413 -18.81 -18.41 -1.69
C VAL A 413 -17.48 -17.72 -1.83
N MET A 414 -16.39 -18.44 -1.57
CA MET A 414 -15.04 -17.88 -1.46
C MET A 414 -14.13 -18.48 -2.52
N LYS A 415 -13.12 -17.73 -2.99
CA LYS A 415 -12.14 -18.22 -3.96
C LYS A 415 -10.74 -17.73 -3.66
N PHE A 416 -9.76 -18.63 -3.70
CA PHE A 416 -8.36 -18.23 -3.71
C PHE A 416 -8.01 -17.61 -5.06
N LEU A 417 -7.73 -16.31 -5.06
CA LEU A 417 -7.12 -15.63 -6.20
C LEU A 417 -5.63 -15.95 -6.31
N GLN A 418 -5.00 -16.25 -5.17
CA GLN A 418 -3.61 -16.69 -5.11
C GLN A 418 -3.32 -17.39 -3.77
N GLY A 419 -2.93 -18.66 -3.78
CA GLY A 419 -2.56 -19.42 -2.59
C GLY A 419 -1.08 -19.31 -2.23
N ARG A 420 -0.71 -19.71 -1.00
CA ARG A 420 0.70 -20.00 -0.65
C ARG A 420 1.21 -21.23 -1.39
N LEU A 421 0.34 -22.21 -1.59
CA LEU A 421 0.58 -23.34 -2.48
C LEU A 421 -0.18 -23.09 -3.80
N ASP A 422 0.48 -23.40 -4.91
CA ASP A 422 -0.10 -23.22 -6.26
C ASP A 422 -1.37 -24.08 -6.44
N SER A 423 -1.46 -25.22 -5.75
CA SER A 423 -2.64 -26.10 -5.73
C SER A 423 -3.90 -25.43 -5.15
N TRP A 424 -3.75 -24.35 -4.37
CA TRP A 424 -4.90 -23.63 -3.82
C TRP A 424 -5.43 -22.56 -4.78
N CYS A 425 -4.65 -22.14 -5.77
CA CYS A 425 -5.05 -21.12 -6.72
C CYS A 425 -6.34 -21.53 -7.46
N ASP A 426 -7.25 -20.58 -7.60
CA ASP A 426 -8.59 -20.74 -8.17
C ASP A 426 -9.54 -21.72 -7.46
N ARG A 427 -9.13 -22.37 -6.36
CA ARG A 427 -10.03 -23.22 -5.58
C ARG A 427 -11.14 -22.38 -4.94
N VAL A 428 -12.37 -22.87 -5.12
CA VAL A 428 -13.59 -22.35 -4.49
C VAL A 428 -13.87 -23.14 -3.22
N PHE A 429 -14.32 -22.45 -2.18
CA PHE A 429 -14.73 -23.06 -0.91
C PHE A 429 -15.88 -22.25 -0.29
N PHE A 430 -16.52 -22.84 0.72
CA PHE A 430 -17.70 -22.25 1.37
C PHE A 430 -17.42 -21.99 2.84
N ALA A 431 -17.73 -20.78 3.28
CA ALA A 431 -17.75 -20.41 4.68
C ALA A 431 -19.18 -20.17 5.11
N LYS A 432 -19.53 -20.49 6.36
CA LYS A 432 -20.82 -20.11 6.94
C LYS A 432 -21.02 -18.61 6.80
N TYR A 433 -22.23 -18.21 6.43
CA TYR A 433 -22.55 -16.79 6.38
C TYR A 433 -22.54 -16.22 7.80
N ASP A 434 -21.71 -15.20 8.00
CA ASP A 434 -21.67 -14.38 9.21
C ASP A 434 -21.76 -12.91 8.79
N GLU A 435 -22.82 -12.22 9.22
CA GLU A 435 -23.06 -10.82 8.90
C GLU A 435 -22.04 -9.87 9.55
N LYS A 436 -21.35 -10.32 10.60
CA LYS A 436 -20.43 -9.53 11.43
C LYS A 436 -18.96 -9.80 11.11
N ALA A 437 -18.64 -10.93 10.49
CA ALA A 437 -17.26 -11.25 10.13
C ALA A 437 -16.65 -10.17 9.23
N THR A 438 -15.49 -9.64 9.62
CA THR A 438 -14.70 -8.62 8.91
C THR A 438 -13.44 -9.21 8.27
N TRP A 439 -13.01 -10.41 8.69
CA TRP A 439 -11.77 -11.05 8.21
C TRP A 439 -11.88 -12.57 8.08
N LEU A 440 -10.85 -13.21 7.52
CA LEU A 440 -10.87 -14.64 7.15
C LEU A 440 -10.87 -15.59 8.35
N ASP A 441 -10.14 -15.25 9.40
CA ASP A 441 -10.00 -16.07 10.61
C ASP A 441 -11.23 -16.05 11.53
N GLN A 442 -12.17 -15.14 11.28
CA GLN A 442 -13.48 -15.09 11.94
C GLN A 442 -14.50 -16.01 11.27
N LEU A 443 -14.22 -16.50 10.06
CA LEU A 443 -15.14 -17.35 9.30
C LEU A 443 -15.04 -18.81 9.75
N GLN A 444 -16.15 -19.53 9.68
CA GLN A 444 -16.22 -20.96 9.95
C GLN A 444 -16.50 -21.76 8.66
N PRO A 445 -15.96 -22.98 8.53
CA PRO A 445 -16.31 -23.87 7.43
C PRO A 445 -17.82 -24.19 7.41
N ALA A 446 -18.40 -24.20 6.20
CA ALA A 446 -19.81 -24.58 6.01
C ALA A 446 -20.02 -26.10 6.12
N PHE A 447 -21.29 -26.54 6.17
CA PHE A 447 -21.70 -27.95 6.03
C PHE A 447 -21.20 -28.90 7.12
N GLY A 448 -20.87 -28.36 8.30
CA GLY A 448 -20.39 -29.15 9.44
C GLY A 448 -18.92 -29.58 9.35
N GLU A 449 -18.18 -29.06 8.37
CA GLU A 449 -16.74 -29.26 8.27
C GLU A 449 -16.01 -28.63 9.49
N LYS A 450 -14.92 -29.25 9.91
CA LYS A 450 -14.16 -28.82 11.10
C LYS A 450 -13.09 -27.77 10.79
N GLU A 451 -12.55 -27.79 9.57
CA GLU A 451 -11.51 -26.87 9.11
C GLU A 451 -11.67 -26.58 7.62
N PHE A 452 -11.15 -25.44 7.15
CA PHE A 452 -11.05 -25.21 5.72
C PHE A 452 -9.97 -26.10 5.09
N PHE A 453 -10.14 -26.45 3.82
CA PHE A 453 -9.25 -27.36 3.10
C PHE A 453 -7.75 -27.00 3.11
N PHE A 454 -7.42 -25.73 3.37
CA PHE A 454 -6.04 -25.21 3.33
C PHE A 454 -5.38 -25.15 4.72
N GLU A 455 -6.13 -25.32 5.80
CA GLU A 455 -5.63 -25.01 7.14
C GLU A 455 -4.49 -25.92 7.59
N THR A 456 -4.65 -27.24 7.44
CA THR A 456 -3.61 -28.22 7.80
C THR A 456 -2.33 -27.98 6.99
N GLU A 457 -2.43 -27.93 5.66
CA GLU A 457 -1.28 -27.68 4.79
C GLU A 457 -0.64 -26.30 5.05
N TYR A 458 -1.42 -25.28 5.46
CA TYR A 458 -0.88 -23.98 5.82
C TYR A 458 -0.07 -24.01 7.11
N ARG A 459 -0.52 -24.77 8.12
CA ARG A 459 0.25 -24.97 9.37
C ARG A 459 1.58 -25.67 9.07
N ASP A 460 1.58 -26.70 8.23
CA ASP A 460 2.78 -27.43 7.83
C ASP A 460 3.76 -26.56 7.02
N TYR A 461 3.22 -25.72 6.13
CA TYR A 461 4.01 -24.74 5.38
C TYR A 461 4.73 -23.76 6.31
N LEU A 462 4.05 -23.24 7.33
CA LEU A 462 4.65 -22.32 8.31
C LEU A 462 5.72 -23.00 9.16
N ALA A 463 5.48 -24.24 9.60
CA ALA A 463 6.44 -25.03 10.36
C ALA A 463 7.73 -25.28 9.56
N THR A 464 7.59 -25.65 8.28
CA THR A 464 8.72 -25.87 7.37
C THR A 464 9.58 -24.62 7.23
N LYS A 465 8.95 -23.46 6.99
CA LYS A 465 9.67 -22.18 6.88
C LYS A 465 10.43 -21.82 8.15
N LYS A 466 9.81 -22.01 9.32
CA LYS A 466 10.45 -21.74 10.61
C LYS A 466 11.72 -22.57 10.78
N ASN A 467 11.70 -23.84 10.35
CA ASN A 467 12.87 -24.71 10.42
C ASN A 467 13.99 -24.28 9.47
N MET A 468 13.67 -23.84 8.25
CA MET A 468 14.67 -23.31 7.31
C MET A 468 15.39 -22.09 7.85
N VAL A 469 14.66 -21.14 8.45
CA VAL A 469 15.25 -19.95 9.09
C VAL A 469 16.17 -20.32 10.25
N ALA A 470 15.74 -21.27 11.10
CA ALA A 470 16.56 -21.73 12.22
C ALA A 470 17.90 -22.33 11.77
N GLN A 471 17.93 -23.05 10.63
CA GLN A 471 19.14 -23.62 10.05
C GLN A 471 20.10 -22.56 9.46
N CYS A 472 19.60 -21.40 9.02
CA CYS A 472 20.48 -20.30 8.58
C CYS A 472 21.18 -19.58 9.73
N HIS A 473 20.61 -19.65 10.95
CA HIS A 473 21.18 -18.98 12.13
C HIS A 473 22.13 -19.87 12.95
N SER A 474 22.21 -21.16 12.63
CA SER A 474 23.15 -22.13 13.19
C SER A 474 24.39 -22.28 12.30
#